data_AF-A0A9E5VWA0-F1
#
_entry.id   AF-A0A9E5VWA0-F1
#
_cell.length_a   1.000
_cell.length_b   1.000
_cell.length_c   1.000
_cell.angle_alpha   90.00
_cell.angle_beta   90.00
_cell.angle_gamma   90.00
#
_symmetry.space_group_name_H-M   'P 1'
#
loop_
_entity.id
_entity.type
_entity.pdbx_description
1 polymer ?
#
loop_
_entity_poly.entity_id
_entity_poly.type
_entity_poly.pdbx_seq_one_letter_code
_entity_poly.pdbx_strand_id
1 'polypeptide(L)'
;MRVTGMRCDACGTELRGSFSLPRLARLPRELQDVVEVFLSCRGNIKEVERRLGISYPTVSKKLDAVNLLLAAMGSENEARSRILRQLEAGDLTVAEAVDLLQRQSNGER
;
A
#
# COMPACT_ATOMS: atom_id res chain seq x y z
N MET A 1 -0.01 11.89 -4.74
CA MET A 1 0.32 11.73 -6.17
C MET A 1 -0.76 10.88 -6.85
N ARG A 2 -1.26 11.28 -8.02
CA ARG A 2 -2.27 10.55 -8.81
C ARG A 2 -1.75 10.31 -10.22
N VAL A 3 -2.14 9.19 -10.83
CA VAL A 3 -1.83 8.91 -12.24
C VAL A 3 -2.95 9.49 -13.09
N THR A 4 -2.61 10.28 -14.12
CA THR A 4 -3.60 10.98 -14.96
C THR A 4 -3.83 10.33 -16.32
N GLY A 5 -2.95 9.41 -16.73
CA GLY A 5 -3.05 8.73 -18.01
C GLY A 5 -2.32 7.39 -18.03
N MET A 6 -2.81 6.46 -18.84
CA MET A 6 -2.15 5.21 -19.19
C MET A 6 -2.26 5.02 -20.70
N ARG A 7 -1.21 4.48 -21.33
CA ARG A 7 -1.19 4.15 -22.76
C ARG A 7 -0.87 2.68 -22.92
N CYS A 8 -1.64 1.99 -23.75
CA CYS A 8 -1.32 0.63 -24.14
C CYS A 8 -0.27 0.65 -25.25
N ASP A 9 0.89 0.05 -25.01
CA ASP A 9 1.96 0.00 -26.01
C ASP A 9 1.64 -0.92 -27.21
N ALA A 10 0.70 -1.86 -27.06
CA ALA A 10 0.35 -2.82 -28.10
C ALA A 10 -0.65 -2.28 -29.14
N CYS A 11 -1.62 -1.47 -28.73
CA CYS A 11 -2.67 -0.96 -29.62
C CYS A 11 -2.83 0.56 -29.60
N GLY A 12 -2.06 1.27 -28.78
CA GLY A 12 -2.07 2.73 -28.70
C GLY A 12 -3.23 3.34 -27.92
N THR A 13 -4.19 2.54 -27.43
CA THR A 13 -5.32 3.03 -26.64
C THR A 13 -4.84 3.83 -25.42
N GLU A 14 -5.37 5.04 -25.26
CA GLU A 14 -5.09 5.93 -24.13
C GLU A 14 -6.30 6.00 -23.19
N LEU A 15 -6.03 5.83 -21.90
CA LEU A 15 -6.99 6.03 -20.82
C LEU A 15 -6.58 7.27 -20.06
N ARG A 16 -7.45 8.28 -19.99
CA ARG A 16 -7.25 9.51 -19.20
C ARG A 16 -8.27 9.57 -18.08
N GLY A 17 -7.83 9.99 -16.92
CA GLY A 17 -8.68 9.99 -15.73
C GLY A 17 -7.88 10.30 -14.48
N SER A 18 -8.46 10.00 -13.32
CA SER A 18 -7.78 10.14 -12.04
C SER A 18 -7.64 8.76 -11.40
N PHE A 19 -6.48 8.13 -11.57
CA PHE A 19 -6.20 6.80 -11.06
C PHE A 19 -5.39 6.86 -9.77
N SER A 20 -5.70 5.96 -8.85
CA SER A 20 -4.92 5.76 -7.62
C SER A 20 -3.69 4.91 -7.93
N LEU A 21 -2.53 5.32 -7.42
CA LEU A 21 -1.31 4.52 -7.54
C LEU A 21 -1.45 3.26 -6.67
N PRO A 22 -1.15 2.04 -7.15
CA PRO A 22 -1.15 0.84 -6.33
C PRO A 22 -0.24 0.98 -5.10
N ARG A 23 -0.56 0.30 -3.98
CA ARG A 23 0.19 0.43 -2.71
C ARG A 23 1.68 0.13 -2.86
N LEU A 24 2.04 -0.95 -3.57
CA LEU A 24 3.44 -1.31 -3.80
C LEU A 24 4.18 -0.27 -4.64
N ALA A 25 3.51 0.35 -5.62
CA ALA A 25 4.10 1.39 -6.46
C ALA A 25 4.37 2.71 -5.71
N ARG A 26 3.82 2.87 -4.50
CA ARG A 26 4.10 4.00 -3.60
C ARG A 26 5.33 3.79 -2.72
N LEU A 27 5.87 2.58 -2.66
CA LEU A 27 7.09 2.30 -1.89
C LEU A 27 8.31 2.97 -2.54
N PRO A 28 9.36 3.33 -1.79
CA PRO A 28 10.66 3.67 -2.37
C PRO A 28 11.15 2.57 -3.33
N ARG A 29 11.80 2.96 -4.43
CA ARG A 29 12.26 2.03 -5.48
C ARG A 29 13.07 0.85 -4.91
N GLU A 30 13.99 1.15 -3.99
CA GLU A 30 14.82 0.14 -3.34
C GLU A 30 14.01 -0.91 -2.57
N LEU A 31 12.88 -0.53 -1.97
CA LEU A 31 11.98 -1.45 -1.29
C LEU A 31 11.09 -2.23 -2.28
N GLN A 32 10.74 -1.63 -3.42
CA GLN A 32 10.06 -2.36 -4.51
C GLN A 32 10.95 -3.48 -5.05
N ASP A 33 12.23 -3.20 -5.31
CA ASP A 33 13.19 -4.18 -5.84
C ASP A 33 13.35 -5.37 -4.87
N VAL A 34 13.38 -5.12 -3.55
CA VAL A 34 13.44 -6.18 -2.53
C VAL A 34 12.19 -7.07 -2.57
N VAL A 35 11.00 -6.49 -2.71
CA VAL A 35 9.74 -7.25 -2.81
C VAL A 35 9.73 -8.11 -4.09
N GLU A 36 10.15 -7.54 -5.22
CA GLU A 36 10.21 -8.26 -6.50
C GLU A 36 11.15 -9.47 -6.42
N VAL A 37 12.35 -9.28 -5.84
CA VAL A 37 13.31 -10.37 -5.65
C VAL A 37 12.79 -11.37 -4.63
N PHE A 38 12.19 -10.94 -3.53
CA PHE A 38 11.59 -11.81 -2.52
C PHE A 38 10.52 -12.74 -3.12
N LEU A 39 9.61 -12.20 -3.93
CA LEU A 39 8.59 -12.99 -4.62
C LEU A 39 9.20 -13.95 -5.65
N SER A 40 10.20 -13.48 -6.42
CA SER A 40 10.94 -14.33 -7.37
C SER A 40 11.67 -15.49 -6.68
N CYS A 41 12.10 -15.29 -5.44
CA CYS A 41 12.72 -16.30 -4.58
C CYS A 41 11.71 -17.14 -3.78
N ARG A 42 10.40 -16.98 -4.03
CA ARG A 42 9.31 -17.66 -3.29
C ARG A 42 9.39 -17.47 -1.77
N GLY A 43 9.89 -16.31 -1.35
CA GLY A 43 10.05 -15.94 0.06
C GLY A 43 11.31 -16.49 0.75
N ASN A 44 12.23 -17.14 0.03
CA ASN A 44 13.48 -17.62 0.62
C ASN A 44 14.48 -16.46 0.83
N ILE A 45 14.57 -15.97 2.07
CA ILE A 45 15.42 -14.82 2.43
C ILE A 45 16.92 -15.08 2.15
N LYS A 46 17.42 -16.32 2.30
CA LYS A 46 18.83 -16.65 1.97
C LYS A 46 19.10 -16.53 0.46
N GLU A 47 18.13 -16.86 -0.38
CA GLU A 47 18.27 -16.70 -1.82
C GLU A 47 18.16 -15.22 -2.23
N VAL A 48 17.32 -14.45 -1.53
CA VAL A 48 17.26 -12.98 -1.70
C VAL A 48 18.59 -12.32 -1.32
N GLU A 49 19.19 -12.74 -0.19
CA GLU A 49 20.52 -12.32 0.25
C GLU A 49 21.55 -12.51 -0.86
N ARG A 50 21.60 -13.72 -1.43
CA ARG A 50 22.52 -14.09 -2.51
C ARG A 50 22.28 -13.28 -3.78
N ARG A 51 21.03 -13.04 -4.16
CA ARG A 51 20.68 -12.28 -5.38
C ARG A 51 20.97 -10.79 -5.25
N LEU A 52 20.73 -10.20 -4.07
CA LEU A 52 20.92 -8.77 -3.83
C LEU A 52 22.34 -8.42 -3.37
N GLY A 53 23.17 -9.41 -2.99
CA GLY A 53 24.54 -9.17 -2.52
C GLY A 53 24.62 -8.41 -1.20
N ILE A 54 23.57 -8.49 -0.38
CA ILE A 54 23.47 -7.83 0.94
C ILE A 54 23.27 -8.90 2.01
N SER A 55 23.61 -8.62 3.27
CA SER A 55 23.46 -9.59 4.37
C SER A 55 22.00 -9.91 4.71
N TYR A 56 21.75 -11.10 5.27
CA TYR A 56 20.43 -11.50 5.76
C TYR A 56 19.76 -10.46 6.67
N PRO A 57 20.43 -9.88 7.70
CA PRO A 57 19.84 -8.83 8.53
C PRO A 57 19.40 -7.60 7.73
N THR A 58 20.12 -7.26 6.65
CA THR A 58 19.76 -6.15 5.77
C THR A 58 18.47 -6.45 5.00
N VAL A 59 18.32 -7.68 4.47
CA VAL A 59 17.09 -8.11 3.80
C VAL A 59 15.90 -8.06 4.77
N SER A 60 16.07 -8.61 5.97
CA SER A 60 15.02 -8.60 7.01
C SER A 60 14.56 -7.18 7.34
N LYS A 61 15.50 -6.27 7.62
CA LYS A 61 15.18 -4.86 7.91
C LYS A 61 14.42 -4.17 6.77
N LYS A 62 14.75 -4.49 5.51
CA LYS A 62 14.05 -3.96 4.33
C LYS A 62 12.62 -4.50 4.23
N LEU A 63 12.42 -5.79 4.49
CA LEU A 63 11.07 -6.39 4.54
C LEU A 63 10.23 -5.82 5.69
N ASP A 64 10.83 -5.58 6.85
CA ASP A 64 10.16 -4.92 7.97
C ASP A 64 9.73 -3.49 7.62
N ALA A 65 10.60 -2.73 6.93
CA ALA A 65 10.27 -1.40 6.43
C ALA A 65 9.11 -1.43 5.40
N VAL A 66 9.09 -2.42 4.50
CA VAL A 66 7.99 -2.64 3.57
C VAL A 66 6.68 -2.89 4.33
N ASN A 67 6.70 -3.81 5.31
CA ASN A 67 5.52 -4.16 6.10
C ASN A 67 4.97 -2.94 6.85
N LEU A 68 5.85 -2.14 7.45
CA LEU A 68 5.46 -0.91 8.15
C LEU A 68 4.79 0.11 7.22
N LEU A 69 5.40 0.37 6.06
CA LEU A 69 4.84 1.32 5.07
C LEU A 69 3.52 0.81 4.48
N LEU A 70 3.42 -0.48 4.20
CA LEU A 70 2.17 -1.10 3.76
C LEU A 70 1.09 -0.96 4.82
N ALA A 71 1.38 -1.27 6.08
CA ALA A 71 0.43 -1.13 7.18
C ALA A 71 -0.06 0.32 7.33
N ALA A 72 0.83 1.31 7.28
CA ALA A 72 0.48 2.72 7.32
C ALA A 72 -0.45 3.14 6.16
N MET A 73 -0.22 2.61 4.95
CA MET A 73 -1.11 2.85 3.81
C MET A 73 -2.45 2.11 3.89
N GLY A 74 -2.54 1.06 4.70
CA GLY A 74 -3.74 0.24 4.88
C GLY A 74 -4.62 0.71 6.02
N SER A 75 -4.04 1.19 7.12
CA SER A 75 -4.75 1.48 8.37
C SER A 75 -5.84 2.52 8.20
N GLU A 76 -5.57 3.61 7.48
CA GLU A 76 -6.53 4.70 7.28
C GLU A 76 -7.71 4.27 6.39
N ASN A 77 -7.40 3.58 5.28
CA ASN A 77 -8.42 3.10 4.35
C ASN A 77 -9.24 1.95 4.94
N GLU A 78 -8.63 1.04 5.70
CA GLU A 78 -9.32 -0.07 6.36
C GLU A 78 -10.17 0.41 7.54
N ALA A 79 -9.68 1.36 8.34
CA ALA A 79 -10.46 1.95 9.43
C ALA A 79 -11.67 2.72 8.89
N ARG A 80 -11.47 3.54 7.86
CA ARG A 80 -12.56 4.22 7.15
C ARG A 80 -13.54 3.22 6.53
N SER A 81 -13.06 2.18 5.87
CA SER A 81 -13.90 1.13 5.28
C SER A 81 -14.62 0.28 6.31
N ARG A 82 -14.11 0.19 7.54
CA ARG A 82 -14.76 -0.49 8.67
C ARG A 82 -15.91 0.36 9.20
N ILE A 83 -15.69 1.66 9.41
CA ILE A 83 -16.73 2.60 9.86
C ILE A 83 -17.90 2.62 8.87
N LEU A 84 -17.61 2.69 7.56
CA LEU A 84 -18.66 2.69 6.53
C LEU A 84 -19.46 1.39 6.51
N ARG A 85 -18.81 0.22 6.69
CA ARG A 85 -19.50 -1.06 6.79
C ARG A 85 -20.40 -1.17 8.03
N GLN A 86 -19.96 -0.63 9.16
CA GLN A 86 -20.77 -0.62 10.39
C GLN A 86 -21.96 0.34 10.28
N LEU A 87 -21.82 1.45 9.55
CA LEU A 87 -22.94 2.34 9.22
C LEU A 87 -23.95 1.64 8.28
N GLU A 88 -23.48 0.92 7.26
CA GLU A 88 -24.33 0.12 6.36
C GLU A 88 -25.06 -1.02 7.08
N ALA A 89 -24.41 -1.64 8.07
CA ALA A 89 -25.00 -2.68 8.89
C ALA A 89 -26.01 -2.15 9.92
N GLY A 90 -26.07 -0.83 10.15
CA GLY A 90 -26.90 -0.20 11.17
C GLY A 90 -26.33 -0.26 12.58
N ASP A 91 -25.08 -0.72 12.74
CA ASP A 91 -24.36 -0.77 14.02
C ASP A 91 -23.88 0.61 14.50
N LEU A 92 -23.87 1.59 13.60
CA LEU A 92 -23.54 2.99 13.88
C LEU A 92 -24.62 3.90 13.32
N THR A 93 -24.90 4.98 14.04
CA THR A 93 -25.67 6.10 13.49
C THR A 93 -24.80 6.96 12.57
N VAL A 94 -25.44 7.71 11.67
CA VAL A 94 -24.76 8.66 10.78
C VAL A 94 -23.91 9.66 11.58
N ALA A 95 -24.41 10.13 12.72
CA ALA A 95 -23.70 11.08 13.57
C ALA A 95 -22.41 10.48 14.18
N GLU A 96 -22.47 9.25 14.66
CA GLU A 96 -21.31 8.53 15.22
C GLU A 96 -20.27 8.21 14.14
N ALA A 97 -20.71 7.79 12.96
CA ALA A 97 -19.81 7.54 11.83
C ALA A 97 -19.07 8.82 11.39
N VAL A 98 -19.75 9.97 11.38
CA VAL A 98 -19.14 11.27 11.02
C VAL A 98 -18.10 11.70 12.06
N ASP A 99 -18.38 11.58 13.35
CA ASP A 99 -17.42 11.91 14.43
C ASP A 99 -16.18 11.00 14.38
N LEU A 100 -16.36 9.69 14.19
CA LEU A 100 -15.25 8.74 14.06
C LEU A 100 -14.36 9.04 12.84
N LEU A 101 -14.96 9.41 11.71
CA LEU A 101 -14.22 9.79 10.49
C LEU A 101 -13.47 11.11 10.66
N GLN A 102 -14.06 12.10 11.33
CA GLN A 102 -13.43 13.40 11.59
C GLN A 102 -12.23 13.29 12.54
N ARG A 103 -12.31 12.43 13.56
CA ARG A 103 -11.19 12.16 14.48
C ARG A 103 -10.00 11.51 13.77
N GLN A 104 -10.24 10.67 12.77
CA GLN A 104 -9.17 10.08 11.96
C GLN A 104 -8.50 11.11 11.05
N SER A 105 -9.26 12.04 10.46
CA SER A 105 -8.67 13.14 9.64
C SER A 105 -7.94 14.21 10.46
N ASN A 106 -8.30 14.41 11.73
CA ASN A 106 -7.65 15.40 12.60
C ASN A 106 -6.37 14.90 13.29
N GLY A 107 -6.05 13.61 13.20
CA GLY A 107 -4.78 13.04 13.67
C GLY A 107 -3.57 13.36 12.78
N GLU A 108 -3.78 14.10 11.68
CA GLU A 108 -2.75 14.52 10.71
C GLU A 108 -2.15 15.91 11.00
N ARG A 109 -2.20 16.40 12.24
CA ARG A 109 -1.52 17.63 12.67
C ARG A 109 -0.49 17.39 13.76
#